data_AF-A0A388P092-F1
#
_entry.id   AF-A0A388P092-F1
#
_cell.length_a   1.000
_cell.length_b   1.000
_cell.length_c   1.000
_cell.angle_alpha   90.00
_cell.angle_beta   90.00
_cell.angle_gamma   90.00
#
_symmetry.space_group_name_H-M   'P 1'
#
loop_
_entity.id
_entity.type
_entity.pdbx_description
1 polymer ?
#
loop_
_entity_poly.entity_id
_entity_poly.type
_entity_poly.pdbx_seq_one_letter_code
_entity_poly.pdbx_strand_id
1 'polypeptide(L)' 'MRSLHKALVRWDDLDAMSHVNNAKYLTLAQEARFEWSFYSHVAKAKFQEF' A
#
# COMPACT_ATOMS: atom_id res chain seq x y z
N MET A 1 9.45 3.76 11.86
CA MET A 1 7.99 3.56 12.08
C MET A 1 7.53 2.47 11.14
N ARG A 2 6.81 1.45 11.63
CA ARG A 2 6.33 0.31 10.82
C ARG A 2 4.86 0.55 10.50
N SER A 3 4.46 0.44 9.23
CA SER A 3 3.07 0.51 8.77
C SER A 3 2.71 -0.80 8.09
N LEU A 4 1.49 -1.29 8.31
CA LEU A 4 0.97 -2.51 7.68
C LEU A 4 -0.16 -2.12 6.73
N HIS A 5 -0.03 -2.52 5.47
CA HIS A 5 -1.04 -2.34 4.43
C HIS A 5 -1.71 -3.68 4.15
N LYS A 6 -3.05 -3.73 4.18
CA LYS A 6 -3.82 -4.93 3.83
C LYS A 6 -4.33 -4.78 2.40
N ALA A 7 -3.87 -5.66 1.51
CA ALA A 7 -4.37 -5.77 0.14
C ALA A 7 -4.99 -7.15 -0.08
N LEU A 8 -6.09 -7.20 -0.84
CA LEU A 8 -6.69 -8.43 -1.34
C LEU A 8 -6.11 -8.74 -2.72
N VAL A 9 -5.80 -10.01 -2.97
CA VAL A 9 -5.36 -10.46 -4.31
C VAL A 9 -6.53 -10.34 -5.28
N ARG A 10 -6.32 -9.61 -6.37
CA ARG A 10 -7.32 -9.40 -7.43
C ARG A 10 -7.10 -10.44 -8.53
N TRP A 11 -8.15 -10.74 -9.29
CA TRP A 11 -8.06 -11.70 -10.40
C TRP A 11 -6.97 -11.33 -11.43
N ASP A 12 -6.83 -10.03 -11.72
CA ASP A 12 -5.81 -9.46 -12.62
C ASP A 12 -4.37 -9.53 -12.08
N ASP A 13 -4.19 -9.80 -10.78
CA ASP A 13 -2.84 -9.90 -10.19
C ASP A 13 -2.16 -11.24 -10.51
N LEU A 14 -2.93 -12.22 -10.98
CA LEU A 14 -2.47 -13.57 -11.29
C LEU A 14 -1.89 -13.65 -12.70
N ASP A 15 -0.76 -14.32 -12.84
CA ASP A 15 -0.16 -14.63 -14.14
C ASP A 15 -0.68 -15.96 -14.72
N ALA A 16 -0.17 -16.35 -15.90
CA ALA A 16 -0.53 -17.61 -16.55
C ALA A 16 -0.18 -18.87 -15.73
N MET A 17 0.66 -18.74 -14.70
CA MET A 17 1.00 -19.81 -13.77
C MET A 17 0.09 -19.81 -12.53
N SER A 18 -0.96 -18.97 -12.50
CA SER A 18 -1.90 -18.83 -11.39
C SER A 18 -1.24 -18.37 -10.08
N HIS A 19 -0.09 -17.70 -10.16
CA HIS A 19 0.56 -17.06 -9.02
C HIS A 19 0.50 -15.54 -9.17
N VAL A 20 0.65 -14.82 -8.05
CA VAL A 20 0.80 -13.36 -8.11
C VAL A 20 2.10 -13.05 -8.84
N ASN A 21 2.00 -12.27 -9.91
CA ASN A 21 3.18 -11.90 -10.69
C ASN A 21 4.19 -11.14 -9.82
N ASN A 22 5.47 -11.49 -9.94
CA ASN A 22 6.54 -10.85 -9.15
C ASN A 22 6.61 -9.32 -9.34
N ALA A 23 6.32 -8.81 -10.54
CA ALA A 23 6.28 -7.37 -10.78
C ALA A 23 5.10 -6.68 -10.06
N LYS A 24 3.99 -7.39 -9.82
CA LYS A 24 2.81 -6.84 -9.14
C LYS A 24 3.10 -6.45 -7.69
N TYR A 25 4.07 -7.11 -7.05
CA TYR A 25 4.51 -6.72 -5.71
C TYR A 25 5.01 -5.28 -5.62
N LEU A 26 5.57 -4.71 -6.70
CA LEU A 26 5.99 -3.30 -6.73
C LEU A 26 4.77 -2.36 -6.67
N THR A 27 3.69 -2.72 -7.34
CA THR A 27 2.42 -1.97 -7.26
C THR A 27 1.83 -2.04 -5.85
N LEU A 28 1.80 -3.23 -5.23
CA LEU A 28 1.33 -3.38 -3.84
C LEU A 28 2.17 -2.56 -2.85
N ALA A 29 3.49 -2.51 -3.05
CA ALA A 29 4.37 -1.66 -2.24
C ALA A 29 4.12 -0.16 -2.45
N GLN A 30 3.79 0.25 -3.68
CA GLN A 30 3.40 1.64 -3.99
C GLN A 30 2.07 2.01 -3.32
N GLU A 31 1.06 1.14 -3.38
CA GLU A 31 -0.23 1.33 -2.69
C GLU A 31 0.00 1.50 -1.17
N ALA A 32 0.80 0.61 -0.55
CA ALA A 32 1.16 0.70 0.86
C ALA A 32 1.91 2.00 1.21
N ARG A 33 2.83 2.44 0.35
CA ARG A 33 3.59 3.68 0.53
C ARG A 33 2.68 4.90 0.43
N PHE A 34 1.74 4.90 -0.51
CA PHE A 34 0.78 5.99 -0.67
C PHE A 34 -0.10 6.11 0.58
N GLU A 35 -0.66 5.00 1.05
CA GLU A 35 -1.48 4.97 2.27
C GLU A 35 -0.70 5.47 3.49
N TRP A 36 0.53 4.97 3.69
CA TRP A 36 1.38 5.44 4.77
C TRP A 36 1.71 6.94 4.67
N SER A 37 2.05 7.41 3.46
CA SER A 37 2.33 8.82 3.22
C SER A 37 1.11 9.67 3.55
N PHE A 38 -0.08 9.28 3.09
CA PHE A 38 -1.31 10.01 3.36
C PHE A 38 -1.57 10.13 4.87
N TYR A 39 -1.56 9.01 5.61
CA TYR A 39 -1.81 9.04 7.05
C TYR A 39 -0.75 9.79 7.85
N SER A 40 0.53 9.74 7.44
CA SER A 40 1.60 10.50 8.12
C SER A 40 1.43 12.01 7.98
N HIS A 41 0.99 12.50 6.81
CA HIS A 41 0.75 13.92 6.59
C HIS A 41 -0.52 14.39 7.29
N VAL A 42 -1.60 13.60 7.27
CA VAL A 42 -2.85 13.91 8.00
C VAL A 42 -2.61 13.94 9.50
N ALA A 43 -1.88 12.97 10.05
CA ALA A 43 -1.55 12.94 11.48
C ALA A 43 -0.73 14.17 11.91
N LYS A 44 0.20 14.62 11.07
CA LYS A 44 1.00 15.82 11.32
C LYS A 44 0.17 17.11 11.28
N ALA A 45 -0.79 17.20 10.36
CA ALA A 45 -1.70 18.35 10.26
C ALA A 45 -2.57 18.50 11.52
N LYS A 46 -3.17 17.42 12.02
CA LYS A 46 -3.96 17.44 13.27
C LYS A 46 -3.15 17.84 14.51
N PHE A 47 -1.84 17.61 14.51
CA PHE A 47 -0.97 17.97 15.63
C PHE A 47 -0.62 19.46 15.68
N GLN A 48 -0.79 20.22 14.58
CA GLN A 48 -0.49 21.65 14.54
C GLN A 48 -1.69 22.55 14.81
N GLU A 49 -2.89 21.99 14.96
CA GLU A 49 -4.12 22.71 15.30
C GLU A 49 -4.34 22.86 16.82
N PHE A 50 -3.39 22.38 17.63
CA PHE A 50 -3.31 22.55 19.10
C PHE A 50 -2.08 23.39 19.47
#